data_AF-A0A022PDW9-F1
#
_entry.id   AF-A0A022PDW9-F1
#
_cell.length_a   1.000
_cell.length_b   1.000
_cell.length_c   1.000
_cell.angle_alpha   90.00
_cell.angle_beta   90.00
_cell.angle_gamma   90.00
#
_symmetry.space_group_name_H-M   'P 1'
#
loop_
_entity.id
_entity.type
_entity.pdbx_description
1 polymer ?
#
loop_
_entity_poly.entity_id
_entity_poly.type
_entity_poly.pdbx_seq_one_letter_code
_entity_poly.pdbx_strand_id
1 'polypeptide(L)'
;MSSKNDFKAFSISSNANVISQEKYEQNQVLQTGFSPDSVPTHLLNKVLRQSSTISSVVADFIATQSGNDVLDDGNVAKLTAQLNKAIEQKITTDIPNASLTQKGVVQLTNVIGNSDTLAATQKLVQDVINSLREEINIPVGSPIPWPLIYPPFGYFVCNGSPFNKLQYPKLAEAYPSGRLPDLRGEFIRGWDDNRGVDGGRGLLSWQGDAIRNITGSTQAIHAQMGGAPQTPVVSGVMASSRYATADTRSANGGASTDLTYFDIDASRQVPTANENRPRNIAFSYIVRAA
;
A
#
# COMPACT_ATOMS: atom_id res chain seq x y z
N MET A 1 38.92 44.56 2.55
CA MET A 1 40.00 44.97 3.47
C MET A 1 40.58 43.70 4.04
N SER A 2 41.91 43.49 4.01
CA SER A 2 42.49 42.26 4.60
C SER A 2 42.54 42.42 6.11
N SER A 3 41.89 41.52 6.84
CA SER A 3 41.95 41.47 8.30
C SER A 3 43.37 41.19 8.77
N LYS A 4 43.77 41.81 9.88
CA LYS A 4 45.12 41.74 10.45
C LYS A 4 45.28 40.49 11.33
N ASN A 5 46.38 39.77 11.18
CA ASN A 5 46.80 38.68 12.07
C ASN A 5 48.09 39.08 12.82
N ASP A 6 48.07 39.13 14.14
CA ASP A 6 49.24 39.44 14.97
C ASP A 6 50.08 38.22 15.36
N PHE A 7 49.58 37.00 15.20
CA PHE A 7 50.32 35.76 15.45
C PHE A 7 51.23 35.44 14.26
N LYS A 8 52.55 35.66 14.43
CA LYS A 8 53.54 35.53 13.35
C LYS A 8 54.34 34.23 13.42
N ALA A 9 54.57 33.62 12.27
CA ALA A 9 55.48 32.49 12.16
C ALA A 9 56.94 32.93 12.42
N PHE A 10 57.60 32.28 13.38
CA PHE A 10 58.96 32.59 13.79
C PHE A 10 60.00 31.91 12.91
N SER A 11 61.00 32.68 12.48
CA SER A 11 62.23 32.16 11.87
C SER A 11 62.00 31.33 10.60
N ILE A 12 61.09 31.72 9.71
CA ILE A 12 60.70 30.92 8.51
C ILE A 12 61.64 31.02 7.30
N SER A 13 62.72 31.80 7.38
CA SER A 13 63.65 31.97 6.26
C SER A 13 64.46 30.71 5.98
N SER A 14 64.94 30.56 4.74
CA SER A 14 65.77 29.42 4.31
C SER A 14 67.08 29.30 5.09
N ASN A 15 67.63 30.42 5.57
CA ASN A 15 68.89 30.48 6.33
C ASN A 15 68.69 30.68 7.85
N ALA A 16 67.48 30.47 8.37
CA ALA A 16 67.25 30.68 9.80
C ALA A 16 67.97 29.63 10.67
N ASN A 17 68.40 30.07 11.85
CA ASN A 17 69.14 29.27 12.83
C ASN A 17 68.25 28.19 13.49
N VAL A 18 67.89 27.17 12.72
CA VAL A 18 66.96 26.10 13.07
C VAL A 18 67.53 24.78 12.57
N ILE A 19 67.48 23.74 13.39
CA ILE A 19 67.96 22.42 13.00
C ILE A 19 67.09 21.79 11.89
N SER A 20 67.70 20.99 11.01
CA SER A 20 66.99 20.22 9.98
C SER A 20 65.95 19.28 10.60
N GLN A 21 64.89 18.95 9.85
CA GLN A 21 63.84 18.04 10.33
C GLN A 21 64.39 16.66 10.72
N GLU A 22 65.24 16.07 9.90
CA GLU A 22 65.85 14.75 10.15
C GLU A 22 66.60 14.69 11.49
N LYS A 23 67.50 15.64 11.74
CA LYS A 23 68.23 15.75 13.01
C LYS A 23 67.34 16.09 14.20
N TYR A 24 66.21 16.78 13.99
CA TYR A 24 65.24 17.06 15.04
C TYR A 24 64.57 15.76 15.49
N GLU A 25 64.06 14.97 14.56
CA GLU A 25 63.35 13.72 14.85
C GLU A 25 64.22 12.66 15.54
N GLN A 26 65.53 12.69 15.29
CA GLN A 26 66.50 11.80 15.95
C GLN A 26 66.92 12.27 17.35
N ASN A 27 66.54 13.48 17.78
CA ASN A 27 66.98 14.05 19.04
C ASN A 27 66.11 13.55 20.21
N GLN A 28 66.74 13.00 21.25
CA GLN A 28 66.06 12.46 22.43
C GLN A 28 65.23 13.51 23.20
N VAL A 29 65.60 14.80 23.09
CA VAL A 29 64.88 15.94 23.69
C VAL A 29 63.42 16.04 23.22
N LEU A 30 63.05 15.51 22.05
CA LEU A 30 61.63 15.45 21.65
C LEU A 30 60.77 14.65 22.62
N GLN A 31 61.35 13.61 23.22
CA GLN A 31 60.65 12.71 24.14
C GLN A 31 60.82 13.14 25.60
N THR A 32 62.01 13.62 25.96
CA THR A 32 62.37 13.89 27.35
C THR A 32 62.32 15.36 27.75
N GLY A 33 62.14 16.28 26.79
CA GLY A 33 62.26 17.72 27.02
C GLY A 33 63.70 18.21 27.14
N PHE A 34 63.87 19.54 27.25
CA PHE A 34 65.17 20.16 27.39
C PHE A 34 65.79 19.90 28.77
N SER A 35 67.12 19.81 28.83
CA SER A 35 67.85 19.77 30.10
C SER A 35 67.65 21.09 30.87
N PRO A 36 67.54 21.07 32.21
CA PRO A 36 67.39 22.29 33.02
C PRO A 36 68.55 23.28 32.85
N ASP A 37 69.76 22.79 32.53
CA ASP A 37 70.98 23.59 32.62
C ASP A 37 71.43 24.18 31.27
N SER A 38 70.91 23.69 30.14
CA SER A 38 71.30 24.19 28.82
C SER A 38 70.28 23.82 27.73
N VAL A 39 69.94 24.81 26.90
CA VAL A 39 69.03 24.66 25.75
C VAL A 39 69.76 25.05 24.46
N PRO A 40 70.05 24.11 23.55
CA PRO A 40 70.65 24.46 22.26
C PRO A 40 69.71 25.37 21.45
N THR A 41 70.17 26.58 21.10
CA THR A 41 69.32 27.61 20.49
C THR A 41 68.69 27.17 19.16
N HIS A 42 69.40 26.41 18.33
CA HIS A 42 68.85 25.88 17.07
C HIS A 42 67.74 24.85 17.28
N LEU A 43 67.74 24.16 18.43
CA LEU A 43 66.72 23.20 18.83
C LEU A 43 65.51 23.91 19.43
N LEU A 44 65.74 24.92 20.29
CA LEU A 44 64.68 25.81 20.78
C LEU A 44 63.97 26.52 19.63
N ASN A 45 64.73 27.09 18.70
CA ASN A 45 64.17 27.77 17.53
C ASN A 45 63.35 26.84 16.65
N LYS A 46 63.65 25.53 16.63
CA LYS A 46 62.83 24.53 15.90
C LYS A 46 61.47 24.36 16.55
N VAL A 47 61.42 24.22 17.87
CA VAL A 47 60.17 24.14 18.65
C VAL A 47 59.35 25.41 18.44
N LEU A 48 59.97 26.58 18.62
CA LEU A 48 59.33 27.88 18.42
C LEU A 48 58.85 28.07 16.98
N ARG A 49 59.63 27.68 15.96
CA ARG A 49 59.21 27.73 14.55
C ARG A 49 57.99 26.85 14.34
N GLN A 50 58.00 25.59 14.77
CA GLN A 50 56.87 24.68 14.55
C GLN A 50 55.60 25.18 15.24
N SER A 51 55.67 25.61 16.50
CA SER A 51 54.50 26.11 17.23
C SER A 51 53.95 27.40 16.61
N SER A 52 54.81 28.40 16.42
CA SER A 52 54.39 29.70 15.87
C SER A 52 53.90 29.62 14.42
N THR A 53 54.43 28.69 13.62
CA THR A 53 53.94 28.48 12.24
C THR A 53 52.50 27.97 12.26
N ILE A 54 52.18 26.98 13.10
CA ILE A 54 50.80 26.48 13.24
C ILE A 54 49.89 27.57 13.82
N SER A 55 50.33 28.30 14.85
CA SER A 55 49.56 29.43 15.41
C SER A 55 49.27 30.50 14.36
N SER A 56 50.25 30.85 13.53
CA SER A 56 50.10 31.85 12.47
C SER A 56 49.10 31.39 11.39
N VAL A 57 49.17 30.13 10.96
CA VAL A 57 48.23 29.55 9.99
C VAL A 57 46.80 29.52 10.53
N VAL A 58 46.62 29.11 11.79
CA VAL A 58 45.29 29.10 12.43
C VAL A 58 44.75 30.53 12.56
N ALA A 59 45.58 31.47 13.00
CA ALA A 59 45.18 32.87 13.13
C ALA A 59 44.87 33.53 11.78
N ASP A 60 45.60 33.20 10.72
CA ASP A 60 45.28 33.64 9.34
C ASP A 60 43.94 33.06 8.86
N PHE A 61 43.67 31.79 9.15
CA PHE A 61 42.37 31.18 8.87
C PHE A 61 41.25 31.92 9.61
N ILE A 62 41.41 32.19 10.91
CA ILE A 62 40.44 32.93 11.71
C ILE A 62 40.23 34.34 11.12
N ALA A 63 41.30 35.08 10.84
CA ALA A 63 41.21 36.43 10.31
C ALA A 63 40.47 36.47 8.97
N THR A 64 40.86 35.57 8.06
CA THR A 64 40.31 35.49 6.70
C THR A 64 38.83 35.11 6.70
N GLN A 65 38.47 34.06 7.45
CA GLN A 65 37.08 33.57 7.42
C GLN A 65 36.15 34.43 8.28
N SER A 66 36.60 34.88 9.47
CA SER A 66 35.77 35.68 10.39
C SER A 66 35.54 37.12 9.92
N GLY A 67 36.42 37.63 9.04
CA GLY A 67 36.45 39.01 8.57
C GLY A 67 36.96 40.03 9.60
N ASN A 68 37.51 39.56 10.74
CA ASN A 68 37.94 40.39 11.85
C ASN A 68 39.44 40.25 12.12
N ASP A 69 40.04 41.26 12.72
CA ASP A 69 41.43 41.19 13.18
C ASP A 69 41.61 40.18 14.32
N VAL A 70 42.72 39.46 14.29
CA VAL A 70 43.17 38.50 15.29
C VAL A 70 44.38 39.09 16.00
N LEU A 71 44.14 39.69 17.16
CA LEU A 71 45.14 40.44 17.94
C LEU A 71 45.80 39.55 19.00
N ASP A 72 47.09 39.78 19.26
CA ASP A 72 47.82 39.15 20.37
C ASP A 72 47.65 39.99 21.66
N ASP A 73 46.42 40.00 22.19
CA ASP A 73 46.01 40.76 23.38
C ASP A 73 45.71 39.88 24.61
N GLY A 74 45.94 38.56 24.49
CA GLY A 74 45.65 37.58 25.52
C GLY A 74 44.16 37.24 25.71
N ASN A 75 43.25 37.77 24.86
CA ASN A 75 41.82 37.53 25.00
C ASN A 75 41.38 36.20 24.37
N VAL A 76 41.55 35.11 25.13
CA VAL A 76 41.20 33.75 24.70
C VAL A 76 39.72 33.59 24.34
N ALA A 77 38.82 34.24 25.07
CA ALA A 77 37.38 34.16 24.81
C ALA A 77 37.01 34.75 23.45
N LYS A 78 37.60 35.90 23.10
CA LYS A 78 37.43 36.53 21.79
C LYS A 78 38.00 35.66 20.67
N LEU A 79 39.22 35.13 20.83
CA LEU A 79 39.84 34.22 19.86
C LEU A 79 38.98 32.97 19.62
N THR A 80 38.43 32.39 20.69
CA THR A 80 37.54 31.22 20.62
C THR A 80 36.26 31.55 19.83
N ALA A 81 35.62 32.68 20.13
CA ALA A 81 34.42 33.11 19.40
C ALA A 81 34.72 33.37 17.91
N GLN A 82 35.87 33.98 17.60
CA GLN A 82 36.30 34.21 16.23
C GLN A 82 36.59 32.91 15.48
N LEU A 83 37.20 31.92 16.14
CA LEU A 83 37.43 30.59 15.56
C LEU A 83 36.12 29.86 15.24
N ASN A 84 35.16 29.84 16.16
CA ASN A 84 33.85 29.23 15.91
C ASN A 84 33.15 29.90 14.72
N LYS A 85 33.14 31.24 14.68
CA LYS A 85 32.58 32.00 13.57
C LYS A 85 33.28 31.68 12.23
N ALA A 86 34.61 31.60 12.23
CA ALA A 86 35.40 31.24 11.04
C ALA A 86 35.02 29.85 10.50
N ILE A 87 34.83 28.87 11.38
CA ILE A 87 34.41 27.51 11.02
C ILE A 87 32.99 27.51 10.45
N GLU A 88 32.04 28.16 11.12
CA GLU A 88 30.64 28.25 10.68
C GLU A 88 30.52 28.92 9.30
N GLN A 89 31.25 30.01 9.07
CA GLN A 89 31.25 30.70 7.79
C GLN A 89 31.88 29.85 6.69
N LYS A 90 32.96 29.12 6.99
CA LYS A 90 33.62 28.24 6.02
C LYS A 90 32.70 27.10 5.59
N ILE A 91 32.02 26.46 6.56
CA ILE A 91 31.04 25.39 6.30
C ILE A 91 29.89 25.93 5.44
N THR A 92 29.32 27.07 5.79
CA THR A 92 28.14 27.63 5.10
C THR A 92 28.46 28.07 3.66
N THR A 93 29.68 28.58 3.43
CA THR A 93 30.10 29.06 2.11
C THR A 93 30.41 27.90 1.16
N ASP A 94 31.09 26.87 1.66
CA ASP A 94 31.51 25.73 0.83
C ASP A 94 30.40 24.67 0.71
N ILE A 95 29.49 24.59 1.68
CA ILE A 95 28.37 23.64 1.73
C ILE A 95 27.05 24.41 1.91
N PRO A 96 26.54 25.04 0.85
CA PRO A 96 25.30 25.80 0.90
C PRO A 96 24.08 24.88 1.12
N ASN A 97 22.89 25.46 1.24
CA ASN A 97 21.66 24.69 1.17
C ASN A 97 21.51 24.05 -0.22
N ALA A 98 21.03 22.81 -0.26
CA ALA A 98 20.78 22.16 -1.54
C ALA A 98 19.57 22.80 -2.26
N SER A 99 19.60 22.73 -3.58
CA SER A 99 18.48 23.06 -4.46
C SER A 99 18.39 22.01 -5.56
N LEU A 100 17.41 22.15 -6.46
CA LEU A 100 17.28 21.27 -7.63
C LEU A 100 18.51 21.32 -8.57
N THR A 101 19.34 22.35 -8.47
CA THR A 101 20.53 22.55 -9.34
C THR A 101 21.85 22.67 -8.57
N GLN A 102 21.80 22.83 -7.25
CA GLN A 102 22.99 23.02 -6.40
C GLN A 102 23.04 21.94 -5.32
N LYS A 103 24.17 21.22 -5.22
CA LYS A 103 24.40 20.27 -4.13
C LYS A 103 24.60 21.04 -2.82
N GLY A 104 24.14 20.48 -1.70
CA GLY A 104 24.20 21.15 -0.41
C GLY A 104 23.60 20.33 0.73
N VAL A 105 23.34 20.99 1.87
CA VAL A 105 22.66 20.41 3.04
C VAL A 105 21.15 20.52 2.87
N VAL A 106 20.39 19.51 3.34
CA VAL A 106 18.92 19.47 3.32
C VAL A 106 18.39 19.12 4.71
N GLN A 107 17.30 19.76 5.11
CA GLN A 107 16.56 19.39 6.32
C GLN A 107 15.48 18.35 6.00
N LEU A 108 15.39 17.31 6.82
CA LEU A 108 14.37 16.27 6.69
C LEU A 108 13.03 16.72 7.26
N THR A 109 11.93 16.26 6.66
CA THR A 109 10.57 16.50 7.14
C THR A 109 9.76 15.21 7.31
N ASN A 110 8.92 15.20 8.34
CA ASN A 110 7.90 14.18 8.60
C ASN A 110 6.48 14.73 8.45
N VAL A 111 6.33 15.93 7.88
CA VAL A 111 5.02 16.55 7.59
C VAL A 111 4.82 16.74 6.10
N ILE A 112 3.58 16.55 5.64
CA ILE A 112 3.17 16.82 4.26
C ILE A 112 3.08 18.34 4.06
N GLY A 113 3.61 18.84 2.95
CA GLY A 113 3.58 20.25 2.59
C GLY A 113 4.07 20.47 1.15
N ASN A 114 4.30 21.73 0.79
CA ASN A 114 4.70 22.18 -0.54
C ASN A 114 6.08 22.85 -0.53
N SER A 115 7.00 22.36 0.30
CA SER A 115 8.35 22.91 0.40
C SER A 115 9.26 22.34 -0.69
N ASP A 116 9.96 23.23 -1.39
CA ASP A 116 11.02 22.87 -2.35
C ASP A 116 12.41 22.72 -1.69
N THR A 117 12.50 22.91 -0.38
CA THR A 117 13.78 22.95 0.38
C THR A 117 13.90 21.84 1.43
N LEU A 118 12.83 21.07 1.68
CA LEU A 118 12.81 19.97 2.63
C LEU A 118 12.77 18.62 1.90
N ALA A 119 13.48 17.63 2.44
CA ALA A 119 13.40 16.24 1.94
C ALA A 119 12.48 15.39 2.80
N ALA A 120 11.55 14.67 2.17
CA ALA A 120 10.66 13.76 2.86
C ALA A 120 11.43 12.59 3.49
N THR A 121 11.11 12.26 4.74
CA THR A 121 11.60 11.03 5.38
C THR A 121 10.97 9.78 4.76
N GLN A 122 11.69 8.66 4.80
CA GLN A 122 11.16 7.37 4.33
C GLN A 122 9.82 7.00 5.01
N LYS A 123 9.69 7.30 6.31
CA LYS A 123 8.46 7.07 7.05
C LYS A 123 7.29 7.90 6.51
N LEU A 124 7.49 9.19 6.24
CA LEU A 124 6.46 10.05 5.65
C LEU A 124 6.00 9.51 4.28
N VAL A 125 6.95 9.10 3.43
CA VAL A 125 6.63 8.51 2.13
C VAL A 125 5.82 7.22 2.29
N GLN A 126 6.18 6.36 3.25
CA GLN A 126 5.44 5.13 3.51
C GLN A 126 4.02 5.40 4.02
N ASP A 127 3.86 6.37 4.92
CA ASP A 127 2.57 6.74 5.49
C ASP A 127 1.64 7.31 4.38
N VAL A 128 2.16 8.15 3.47
CA VAL A 128 1.40 8.65 2.30
C VAL A 128 1.01 7.52 1.35
N ILE A 129 1.93 6.60 1.03
CA ILE A 129 1.63 5.44 0.17
C ILE A 129 0.53 4.57 0.79
N ASN A 130 0.56 4.38 2.10
CA ASN A 130 -0.46 3.59 2.80
C ASN A 130 -1.82 4.28 2.75
N SER A 131 -1.89 5.59 2.98
CA SER A 131 -3.13 6.37 2.88
C SER A 131 -3.73 6.30 1.46
N LEU A 132 -2.91 6.46 0.41
CA LEU A 132 -3.39 6.34 -0.97
C LEU A 132 -3.90 4.93 -1.31
N ARG A 133 -3.28 3.89 -0.75
CA ARG A 133 -3.75 2.51 -0.89
C ARG A 133 -5.08 2.26 -0.18
N GLU A 134 -5.45 3.07 0.80
CA GLU A 134 -6.75 2.98 1.45
C GLU A 134 -7.84 3.68 0.65
N GLU A 135 -7.55 4.86 0.07
CA GLU A 135 -8.55 5.67 -0.65
C GLU A 135 -8.86 5.18 -2.08
N ILE A 136 -7.88 4.63 -2.79
CA ILE A 136 -8.05 4.27 -4.23
C ILE A 136 -8.60 2.85 -4.41
N ASN A 137 -8.58 2.02 -3.36
CA ASN A 137 -8.85 0.59 -3.49
C ASN A 137 -10.30 0.21 -3.21
N ILE A 138 -10.74 -0.84 -3.90
CA ILE A 138 -11.95 -1.59 -3.55
C ILE A 138 -11.88 -1.98 -2.05
N PRO A 139 -12.95 -1.77 -1.25
CA PRO A 139 -12.97 -2.12 0.16
C PRO A 139 -12.58 -3.58 0.39
N VAL A 140 -11.73 -3.82 1.41
CA VAL A 140 -11.34 -5.18 1.82
C VAL A 140 -12.60 -6.02 2.09
N GLY A 141 -12.62 -7.25 1.57
CA GLY A 141 -13.79 -8.13 1.68
C GLY A 141 -14.87 -7.94 0.60
N SER A 142 -14.74 -6.98 -0.32
CA SER A 142 -15.66 -6.91 -1.47
C SER A 142 -15.36 -8.02 -2.49
N PRO A 143 -16.35 -8.83 -2.90
CA PRO A 143 -16.17 -9.82 -3.96
C PRO A 143 -15.90 -9.14 -5.31
N ILE A 144 -14.84 -9.57 -5.99
CA ILE A 144 -14.39 -9.06 -7.29
C ILE A 144 -14.40 -10.22 -8.29
N PRO A 145 -15.08 -10.12 -9.45
CA PRO A 145 -14.95 -11.09 -10.53
C PRO A 145 -13.52 -11.13 -11.07
N TRP A 146 -12.94 -12.32 -11.14
CA TRP A 146 -11.57 -12.56 -11.60
C TRP A 146 -11.56 -13.65 -12.68
N PRO A 147 -10.93 -13.41 -13.85
CA PRO A 147 -11.05 -14.31 -15.01
C PRO A 147 -10.20 -15.58 -14.91
N LEU A 148 -9.29 -15.68 -13.94
CA LEU A 148 -8.38 -16.81 -13.78
C LEU A 148 -8.70 -17.65 -12.54
N ILE A 149 -8.20 -18.88 -12.53
CA ILE A 149 -8.37 -19.82 -11.41
C ILE A 149 -7.49 -19.48 -10.20
N TYR A 150 -6.39 -18.75 -10.41
CA TYR A 150 -5.48 -18.31 -9.36
C TYR A 150 -5.62 -16.79 -9.15
N PRO A 151 -5.89 -16.34 -7.91
CA PRO A 151 -5.96 -14.92 -7.61
C PRO A 151 -4.55 -14.28 -7.67
N PRO A 152 -4.44 -12.96 -7.91
CA PRO A 152 -3.19 -12.23 -7.72
C PRO A 152 -2.69 -12.32 -6.27
N PHE A 153 -1.41 -12.04 -6.06
CA PHE A 153 -0.86 -11.94 -4.70
C PHE A 153 -1.63 -10.90 -3.87
N GLY A 154 -1.97 -11.26 -2.62
CA GLY A 154 -2.75 -10.40 -1.72
C GLY A 154 -4.27 -10.56 -1.86
N TYR A 155 -4.75 -11.55 -2.61
CA TYR A 155 -6.17 -11.87 -2.76
C TYR A 155 -6.49 -13.32 -2.40
N PHE A 156 -7.71 -13.56 -1.94
CA PHE A 156 -8.23 -14.89 -1.65
C PHE A 156 -9.44 -15.20 -2.51
N VAL A 157 -9.64 -16.48 -2.84
CA VAL A 157 -10.84 -16.96 -3.55
C VAL A 157 -11.99 -17.16 -2.56
N CYS A 158 -13.19 -16.72 -2.92
CA CYS A 158 -14.43 -16.97 -2.17
C CYS A 158 -14.93 -18.41 -2.40
N ASN A 159 -14.23 -19.38 -1.84
CA ASN A 159 -14.51 -20.82 -1.94
C ASN A 159 -14.86 -21.44 -0.58
N GLY A 160 -15.35 -20.65 0.37
CA GLY A 160 -15.66 -21.11 1.72
C GLY A 160 -14.46 -21.26 2.65
N SER A 161 -13.23 -20.96 2.22
CA SER A 161 -12.01 -21.20 3.01
C SER A 161 -11.93 -20.33 4.27
N PRO A 162 -11.32 -20.84 5.36
CA PRO A 162 -10.97 -20.02 6.52
C PRO A 162 -9.77 -19.11 6.22
N PHE A 163 -9.65 -18.02 6.98
CA PHE A 163 -8.48 -17.14 6.97
C PHE A 163 -8.04 -16.76 8.38
N ASN A 164 -6.79 -16.33 8.52
CA ASN A 164 -6.25 -15.88 9.81
C ASN A 164 -6.69 -14.44 10.10
N LYS A 165 -7.58 -14.26 11.08
CA LYS A 165 -8.10 -12.95 11.49
C LYS A 165 -7.03 -12.00 12.05
N LEU A 166 -5.99 -12.53 12.70
CA LEU A 166 -4.90 -11.72 13.23
C LEU A 166 -4.01 -11.18 12.11
N GLN A 167 -3.84 -11.96 11.05
CA GLN A 167 -3.06 -11.55 9.88
C GLN A 167 -3.85 -10.59 8.97
N TYR A 168 -5.17 -10.74 8.91
CA TYR A 168 -6.05 -9.98 8.03
C TYR A 168 -7.20 -9.31 8.80
N PRO A 169 -6.91 -8.31 9.66
CA PRO A 169 -7.92 -7.70 10.55
C PRO A 169 -9.03 -6.97 9.78
N LYS A 170 -8.69 -6.24 8.71
CA LYS A 170 -9.71 -5.58 7.86
C LYS A 170 -10.64 -6.57 7.16
N LEU A 171 -10.13 -7.74 6.78
CA LEU A 171 -10.96 -8.81 6.23
C LEU A 171 -11.82 -9.46 7.30
N ALA A 172 -11.33 -9.52 8.55
CA ALA A 172 -12.10 -9.98 9.71
C ALA A 172 -13.24 -9.03 10.10
N GLU A 173 -13.13 -7.74 9.82
CA GLU A 173 -14.24 -6.79 9.95
C GLU A 173 -15.35 -7.09 8.94
N ALA A 174 -14.99 -7.37 7.68
CA ALA A 174 -15.95 -7.74 6.64
C ALA A 174 -16.55 -9.15 6.83
N TYR A 175 -15.75 -10.11 7.29
CA TYR A 175 -16.16 -11.50 7.54
C TYR A 175 -15.80 -11.94 8.97
N PRO A 176 -16.62 -11.58 9.99
CA PRO A 176 -16.31 -11.83 11.40
C PRO A 176 -16.15 -13.30 11.79
N SER A 177 -16.74 -14.21 11.02
CA SER A 177 -16.62 -15.67 11.20
C SER A 177 -15.19 -16.20 10.95
N GLY A 178 -14.32 -15.41 10.31
CA GLY A 178 -13.00 -15.87 9.87
C GLY A 178 -13.06 -16.83 8.68
N ARG A 179 -14.19 -16.88 7.96
CA ARG A 179 -14.37 -17.68 6.75
C ARG A 179 -14.96 -16.83 5.64
N LEU A 180 -14.46 -17.05 4.43
CA LEU A 180 -15.03 -16.47 3.23
C LEU A 180 -16.34 -17.17 2.85
N PRO A 181 -17.26 -16.49 2.15
CA PRO A 181 -18.39 -17.17 1.53
C PRO A 181 -17.90 -18.15 0.46
N ASP A 182 -18.67 -19.19 0.20
CA ASP A 182 -18.50 -20.02 -1.00
C ASP A 182 -19.41 -19.47 -2.09
N LEU A 183 -18.83 -18.78 -3.07
CA LEU A 183 -19.56 -18.11 -4.16
C LEU A 183 -19.46 -18.88 -5.48
N ARG A 184 -18.96 -20.11 -5.45
CA ARG A 184 -18.83 -20.93 -6.66
C ARG A 184 -20.21 -21.35 -7.14
N GLY A 185 -20.62 -20.85 -8.32
CA GLY A 185 -21.93 -21.10 -8.91
C GLY A 185 -23.04 -20.16 -8.41
N GLU A 186 -22.71 -19.21 -7.53
CA GLU A 186 -23.71 -18.35 -6.89
C GLU A 186 -23.82 -16.99 -7.60
N PHE A 187 -25.05 -16.44 -7.64
CA PHE A 187 -25.30 -15.06 -8.03
C PHE A 187 -25.37 -14.15 -6.80
N ILE A 188 -24.66 -13.03 -6.83
CA ILE A 188 -24.76 -12.01 -5.79
C ILE A 188 -25.96 -11.11 -6.08
N ARG A 189 -26.81 -10.88 -5.07
CA ARG A 189 -27.94 -9.95 -5.13
C ARG A 189 -27.89 -8.92 -4.02
N GLY A 190 -28.50 -7.76 -4.26
CA GLY A 190 -28.66 -6.72 -3.25
C GLY A 190 -29.47 -7.23 -2.06
N TRP A 191 -29.02 -6.87 -0.86
CA TRP A 191 -29.77 -7.12 0.38
C TRP A 191 -30.98 -6.19 0.44
N ASP A 192 -32.11 -6.71 0.93
CA ASP A 192 -33.39 -5.99 0.92
C ASP A 192 -33.41 -4.78 1.84
N ASP A 193 -32.71 -4.87 2.98
CA ASP A 193 -32.67 -3.81 4.01
C ASP A 193 -34.05 -3.21 4.32
N ASN A 194 -35.04 -4.08 4.55
CA ASN A 194 -36.44 -3.73 4.84
C ASN A 194 -37.19 -2.99 3.73
N ARG A 195 -36.72 -3.04 2.47
CA ARG A 195 -37.45 -2.52 1.30
C ARG A 195 -38.73 -3.32 0.99
N GLY A 196 -38.79 -4.58 1.41
CA GLY A 196 -39.97 -5.44 1.27
C GLY A 196 -40.05 -6.22 -0.06
N VAL A 197 -38.99 -6.23 -0.87
CA VAL A 197 -38.91 -7.05 -2.08
C VAL A 197 -38.41 -8.45 -1.78
N ASP A 198 -37.55 -8.58 -0.79
CA ASP A 198 -36.86 -9.81 -0.43
C ASP A 198 -36.69 -9.92 1.09
N GLY A 199 -37.82 -9.76 1.77
CA GLY A 199 -37.91 -9.74 3.22
C GLY A 199 -37.53 -11.08 3.88
N GLY A 200 -37.10 -11.00 5.13
CA GLY A 200 -36.75 -12.17 5.94
C GLY A 200 -35.36 -12.75 5.67
N ARG A 201 -34.57 -12.18 4.74
CA ARG A 201 -33.19 -12.61 4.45
C ARG A 201 -32.14 -11.73 5.13
N GLY A 202 -31.13 -12.38 5.70
CA GLY A 202 -29.94 -11.72 6.24
C GLY A 202 -28.83 -11.56 5.20
N LEU A 203 -27.89 -10.65 5.46
CA LEU A 203 -26.64 -10.56 4.68
C LEU A 203 -25.92 -11.91 4.65
N LEU A 204 -25.37 -12.26 3.49
CA LEU A 204 -24.66 -13.52 3.22
C LEU A 204 -25.49 -14.81 3.39
N SER A 205 -26.81 -14.71 3.50
CA SER A 205 -27.68 -15.89 3.51
C SER A 205 -27.82 -16.51 2.10
N TRP A 206 -27.74 -17.84 2.03
CA TRP A 206 -27.90 -18.61 0.81
C TRP A 206 -29.39 -18.82 0.48
N GLN A 207 -29.72 -18.84 -0.80
CA GLN A 207 -31.06 -19.13 -1.30
C GLN A 207 -30.93 -19.93 -2.60
N GLY A 208 -31.66 -21.04 -2.70
CA GLY A 208 -31.74 -21.84 -3.91
C GLY A 208 -32.50 -21.15 -5.05
N ASP A 209 -32.43 -21.71 -6.25
CA ASP A 209 -33.18 -21.22 -7.39
C ASP A 209 -34.69 -21.41 -7.19
N ALA A 210 -35.46 -20.51 -7.78
CA ALA A 210 -36.91 -20.59 -7.79
C ALA A 210 -37.46 -20.00 -9.10
N ILE A 211 -38.58 -20.56 -9.54
CA ILE A 211 -39.43 -19.95 -10.57
C ILE A 211 -40.68 -19.39 -9.91
N ARG A 212 -41.32 -18.40 -10.55
CA ARG A 212 -42.64 -17.95 -10.10
C ARG A 212 -43.67 -19.06 -10.31
N ASN A 213 -44.74 -19.03 -9.54
CA ASN A 213 -45.85 -19.97 -9.69
C ASN A 213 -46.36 -19.99 -11.15
N ILE A 214 -46.48 -21.18 -11.73
CA ILE A 214 -47.06 -21.40 -13.05
C ILE A 214 -48.45 -21.99 -12.82
N THR A 215 -49.48 -21.21 -13.15
CA THR A 215 -50.86 -21.67 -13.06
C THR A 215 -51.40 -22.00 -14.44
N GLY A 216 -52.26 -23.01 -14.50
CA GLY A 216 -52.98 -23.41 -15.71
C GLY A 216 -54.28 -24.08 -15.32
N SER A 217 -55.31 -23.92 -16.14
CA SER A 217 -56.57 -24.64 -16.02
C SER A 217 -56.98 -25.15 -17.39
N THR A 218 -57.61 -26.31 -17.39
CA THR A 218 -58.21 -26.90 -18.57
C THR A 218 -59.70 -27.08 -18.31
N GLN A 219 -60.54 -26.92 -19.33
CA GLN A 219 -61.97 -27.15 -19.21
C GLN A 219 -62.22 -28.66 -19.10
N ALA A 220 -63.10 -29.07 -18.17
CA ALA A 220 -63.60 -30.45 -18.19
C ALA A 220 -64.38 -30.66 -19.50
N ILE A 221 -63.84 -31.44 -20.43
CA ILE A 221 -64.54 -31.81 -21.66
C ILE A 221 -65.60 -32.85 -21.27
N HIS A 222 -66.84 -32.39 -21.04
CA HIS A 222 -67.99 -33.29 -20.97
C HIS A 222 -68.44 -33.60 -22.41
N ALA A 223 -68.05 -34.76 -22.93
CA ALA A 223 -68.66 -35.27 -24.16
C ALA A 223 -70.08 -35.77 -23.85
N GLN A 224 -71.11 -35.16 -24.44
CA GLN A 224 -72.46 -35.74 -24.45
C GLN A 224 -72.46 -37.03 -25.28
N MET A 225 -73.20 -38.04 -24.82
CA MET A 225 -73.35 -39.31 -25.53
C MET A 225 -73.83 -39.08 -26.97
N GLY A 226 -73.02 -39.50 -27.95
CA GLY A 226 -73.33 -39.44 -29.39
C GLY A 226 -72.60 -38.33 -30.20
N GLY A 227 -71.81 -37.47 -29.56
CA GLY A 227 -70.97 -36.48 -30.25
C GLY A 227 -69.62 -37.05 -30.74
N ALA A 228 -69.12 -36.59 -31.89
CA ALA A 228 -67.78 -36.96 -32.37
C ALA A 228 -66.69 -36.59 -31.35
N PRO A 229 -65.60 -37.37 -31.21
CA PRO A 229 -64.56 -37.11 -30.20
C PRO A 229 -63.96 -35.71 -30.40
N GLN A 230 -64.15 -34.79 -29.45
CA GLN A 230 -63.47 -33.49 -29.50
C GLN A 230 -61.99 -33.68 -29.16
N THR A 231 -61.09 -33.40 -30.10
CA THR A 231 -59.66 -33.29 -29.81
C THR A 231 -59.43 -32.06 -28.95
N PRO A 232 -58.83 -32.18 -27.75
CA PRO A 232 -58.55 -31.02 -26.92
C PRO A 232 -57.65 -30.05 -27.70
N VAL A 233 -58.10 -28.81 -27.89
CA VAL A 233 -57.26 -27.74 -28.44
C VAL A 233 -56.35 -27.26 -27.32
N VAL A 234 -55.13 -27.80 -27.27
CA VAL A 234 -54.09 -27.36 -26.31
C VAL A 234 -53.13 -26.38 -26.99
N SER A 235 -52.63 -25.41 -26.23
CA SER A 235 -51.66 -24.40 -26.68
C SER A 235 -50.67 -24.10 -25.57
N GLY A 236 -49.52 -23.53 -25.93
CA GLY A 236 -48.47 -23.16 -24.98
C GLY A 236 -47.76 -24.37 -24.37
N VAL A 237 -47.58 -24.35 -23.05
CA VAL A 237 -46.93 -25.42 -22.27
C VAL A 237 -47.81 -26.65 -22.08
N MET A 238 -49.11 -26.55 -22.37
CA MET A 238 -50.04 -27.67 -22.23
C MET A 238 -49.88 -28.65 -23.39
N ALA A 239 -49.75 -29.93 -23.07
CA ALA A 239 -49.82 -31.03 -24.02
C ALA A 239 -51.01 -31.94 -23.66
N SER A 240 -51.77 -32.38 -24.65
CA SER A 240 -52.78 -33.43 -24.48
C SER A 240 -52.20 -34.75 -24.94
N SER A 241 -52.20 -35.75 -24.05
CA SER A 241 -51.88 -37.13 -24.38
C SER A 241 -53.19 -37.93 -24.41
N ARG A 242 -53.46 -38.68 -25.49
CA ARG A 242 -54.66 -39.53 -25.61
C ARG A 242 -54.35 -41.01 -25.34
N TYR A 243 -55.37 -41.65 -24.76
CA TYR A 243 -55.76 -43.07 -24.75
C TYR A 243 -55.36 -43.95 -23.55
N ALA A 244 -56.19 -43.88 -22.50
CA ALA A 244 -56.59 -45.06 -21.74
C ALA A 244 -58.13 -45.08 -21.62
N THR A 245 -58.79 -46.07 -22.22
CA THR A 245 -60.23 -46.33 -22.00
C THR A 245 -60.41 -46.90 -20.60
N ALA A 246 -61.01 -46.15 -19.70
CA ALA A 246 -61.53 -46.70 -18.44
C ALA A 246 -62.99 -47.14 -18.67
N ASP A 247 -63.23 -48.45 -18.72
CA ASP A 247 -64.60 -49.00 -18.75
C ASP A 247 -65.21 -48.92 -17.34
N THR A 248 -65.65 -47.73 -16.92
CA THR A 248 -66.49 -47.59 -15.73
C THR A 248 -67.92 -47.99 -16.08
N ARG A 249 -68.21 -49.30 -16.03
CA ARG A 249 -69.58 -49.81 -16.17
C ARG A 249 -70.42 -49.35 -14.98
N SER A 250 -71.24 -48.34 -15.18
CA SER A 250 -72.38 -48.06 -14.29
C SER A 250 -73.39 -49.21 -14.39
N ALA A 251 -73.86 -49.71 -13.25
CA ALA A 251 -74.69 -50.91 -13.15
C ALA A 251 -76.08 -50.81 -13.84
N ASN A 252 -76.47 -49.62 -14.34
CA ASN A 252 -77.77 -49.35 -14.96
C ASN A 252 -77.65 -48.76 -16.38
N GLY A 253 -77.04 -49.50 -17.32
CA GLY A 253 -76.97 -49.11 -18.73
C GLY A 253 -75.76 -48.20 -19.02
N GLY A 254 -74.71 -48.81 -19.58
CA GLY A 254 -73.35 -48.29 -19.61
C GLY A 254 -73.14 -47.02 -20.44
N ALA A 255 -72.52 -46.02 -19.82
CA ALA A 255 -71.82 -44.95 -20.49
C ALA A 255 -70.30 -45.19 -20.35
N SER A 256 -69.58 -45.17 -21.47
CA SER A 256 -68.12 -45.15 -21.49
C SER A 256 -67.66 -43.70 -21.32
N THR A 257 -66.71 -43.46 -20.40
CA THR A 257 -66.12 -42.13 -20.17
C THR A 257 -64.68 -42.12 -20.68
N ASP A 258 -64.39 -41.31 -21.69
CA ASP A 258 -63.03 -41.07 -22.16
C ASP A 258 -62.30 -40.13 -21.19
N LEU A 259 -61.17 -40.58 -20.62
CA LEU A 259 -60.30 -39.74 -19.82
C LEU A 259 -59.21 -39.11 -20.71
N THR A 260 -59.09 -37.78 -20.64
CA THR A 260 -58.02 -37.02 -21.30
C THR A 260 -57.01 -36.57 -20.25
N TYR A 261 -55.73 -36.89 -20.46
CA TYR A 261 -54.64 -36.37 -19.64
C TYR A 261 -54.10 -35.07 -20.24
N PHE A 262 -53.76 -34.15 -19.35
CA PHE A 262 -53.11 -32.90 -19.68
C PHE A 262 -51.78 -32.85 -18.95
N ASP A 263 -50.70 -32.75 -19.70
CA ASP A 263 -49.34 -32.64 -19.20
C ASP A 263 -48.86 -31.19 -19.35
N ILE A 264 -48.08 -30.70 -18.38
CA ILE A 264 -47.38 -29.41 -18.49
C ILE A 264 -45.94 -29.71 -18.88
N ASP A 265 -45.56 -29.25 -20.07
CA ASP A 265 -44.20 -29.34 -20.57
C ASP A 265 -43.70 -27.94 -20.97
N ALA A 266 -42.92 -27.33 -20.08
CA ALA A 266 -42.33 -26.01 -20.28
C ALA A 266 -41.35 -25.97 -21.45
N SER A 267 -40.73 -27.10 -21.82
CA SER A 267 -39.74 -27.18 -22.90
C SER A 267 -40.31 -26.80 -24.27
N ARG A 268 -41.64 -26.86 -24.40
CA ARG A 268 -42.39 -26.47 -25.60
C ARG A 268 -42.39 -24.97 -25.86
N GLN A 269 -42.11 -24.15 -24.84
CA GLN A 269 -42.17 -22.68 -24.93
C GLN A 269 -40.85 -22.01 -24.55
N VAL A 270 -40.07 -22.64 -23.68
CA VAL A 270 -38.82 -22.07 -23.16
C VAL A 270 -37.75 -23.16 -23.02
N PRO A 271 -36.45 -22.83 -23.15
CA PRO A 271 -35.38 -23.76 -22.79
C PRO A 271 -35.49 -24.19 -21.32
N THR A 272 -35.30 -25.48 -21.06
CA THR A 272 -35.31 -26.05 -19.69
C THR A 272 -33.96 -26.66 -19.35
N ALA A 273 -33.65 -26.69 -18.05
CA ALA A 273 -32.46 -27.33 -17.48
C ALA A 273 -32.79 -27.79 -16.04
N ASN A 274 -31.86 -28.49 -15.39
CA ASN A 274 -32.00 -28.90 -13.99
C ASN A 274 -32.02 -27.74 -12.98
N GLU A 275 -31.60 -26.54 -13.39
CA GLU A 275 -31.52 -25.31 -12.58
C GLU A 275 -32.09 -24.15 -13.41
N ASN A 276 -32.87 -23.27 -12.78
CA ASN A 276 -33.34 -22.04 -13.42
C ASN A 276 -32.27 -20.94 -13.34
N ARG A 277 -31.68 -20.58 -14.49
CA ARG A 277 -30.64 -19.56 -14.57
C ARG A 277 -30.67 -18.75 -15.86
N PRO A 278 -30.34 -17.45 -15.81
CA PRO A 278 -30.05 -16.68 -17.00
C PRO A 278 -28.73 -17.14 -17.65
N ARG A 279 -28.51 -16.75 -18.92
CA ARG A 279 -27.21 -16.91 -19.57
C ARG A 279 -26.14 -16.14 -18.77
N ASN A 280 -25.01 -16.77 -18.52
CA ASN A 280 -23.93 -16.20 -17.72
C ASN A 280 -22.55 -16.67 -18.21
N ILE A 281 -21.49 -16.01 -17.73
CA ILE A 281 -20.09 -16.42 -17.88
C ILE A 281 -19.52 -16.60 -16.47
N ALA A 282 -18.83 -17.72 -16.24
CA ALA A 282 -18.24 -18.02 -14.94
C ALA A 282 -16.91 -17.27 -14.74
N PHE A 283 -16.86 -16.46 -13.68
CA PHE A 283 -15.64 -15.87 -13.14
C PHE A 283 -15.39 -16.42 -11.74
N SER A 284 -14.14 -16.47 -11.29
CA SER A 284 -13.84 -16.67 -9.88
C SER A 284 -14.24 -15.42 -9.11
N TYR A 285 -14.80 -15.55 -7.90
CA TYR A 285 -14.91 -14.43 -6.98
C TYR A 285 -13.70 -14.39 -6.06
N ILE A 286 -13.03 -13.24 -5.99
CA ILE A 286 -11.89 -13.02 -5.12
C ILE A 286 -12.14 -11.82 -4.19
N VAL A 287 -11.47 -11.80 -3.04
CA VAL A 287 -11.45 -10.65 -2.11
C VAL A 287 -10.02 -10.24 -1.83
N ARG A 288 -9.80 -8.93 -1.68
CA ARG A 288 -8.51 -8.43 -1.19
C ARG A 288 -8.30 -8.88 0.25
N ALA A 289 -7.08 -9.28 0.60
CA ALA A 289 -6.75 -9.78 1.93
C ALA A 289 -6.43 -8.66 2.94
N ALA A 290 -5.87 -7.53 2.50
CA ALA A 290 -5.49 -6.38 3.36
C ALA A 290 -5.54 -5.05 2.61
#